data_AF-A0A7V4HI33-F1
#
_entry.id   AF-A0A7V4HI33-F1
#
_cell.length_a   1.000
_cell.length_b   1.000
_cell.length_c   1.000
_cell.angle_alpha   90.00
_cell.angle_beta   90.00
_cell.angle_gamma   90.00
#
_symmetry.space_group_name_H-M   'P 1'
#
loop_
_entity.id
_entity.type
_entity.pdbx_description
1 polymer ?
#
loop_
_entity_poly.entity_id
_entity_poly.type
_entity_poly.pdbx_seq_one_letter_code
_entity_poly.pdbx_strand_id
1 'polypeptide(L)'
;MGALGPFNFANAVIGRAWTLMSKTWGFARRKRTFWTSQGNNYTYNNLCMAENEERSVWEPFHTQKGHKPEESVVSLFRGWNLINSTGAAARRSWGEEVKLQMQALPPLYSSATLILDPLTARHLKENEGFRTKLDLSRWISETIRMPASRFWNNDIIDMLVAPLALGGVQPYAAWKQLPGDALIAPYHRPE
;
A
#
# COMPACT_ATOMS: atom_id res chain seq x y z
N MET A 1 -9.45 -11.79 13.80
CA MET A 1 -8.03 -12.06 13.47
C MET A 1 -7.96 -12.74 12.11
N GLY A 2 -6.86 -12.55 11.37
CA GLY A 2 -6.66 -13.23 10.08
C GLY A 2 -7.41 -12.59 8.90
N ALA A 3 -7.25 -11.27 8.68
CA ALA A 3 -7.93 -10.53 7.60
C ALA A 3 -7.70 -11.14 6.21
N LEU A 4 -6.48 -11.64 5.95
CA LEU A 4 -6.09 -12.32 4.72
C LEU A 4 -6.17 -13.85 4.81
N GLY A 5 -6.78 -14.37 5.88
CA GLY A 5 -6.85 -15.81 6.15
C GLY A 5 -8.07 -16.48 5.50
N PRO A 6 -8.11 -17.81 5.49
CA PRO A 6 -9.26 -18.58 4.98
C PRO A 6 -10.51 -18.47 5.84
N PHE A 7 -10.38 -17.99 7.10
CA PHE A 7 -11.50 -17.80 8.02
C PHE A 7 -12.17 -16.42 7.89
N ASN A 8 -11.62 -15.52 7.07
CA ASN A 8 -12.26 -14.25 6.78
C ASN A 8 -13.31 -14.44 5.68
N PHE A 9 -14.58 -14.14 5.99
CA PHE A 9 -15.69 -14.37 5.06
C PHE A 9 -15.58 -13.54 3.77
N ALA A 10 -15.17 -12.28 3.86
CA ALA A 10 -14.95 -11.43 2.68
C ALA A 10 -13.88 -12.06 1.77
N ASN A 11 -12.79 -12.57 2.34
CA ASN A 11 -11.76 -13.25 1.57
C ASN A 11 -12.22 -14.58 0.95
N ALA A 12 -12.86 -15.41 1.77
CA ALA A 12 -13.27 -16.76 1.43
C ALA A 12 -14.39 -16.79 0.37
N VAL A 13 -15.24 -15.76 0.33
CA VAL A 13 -16.37 -15.65 -0.60
C VAL A 13 -16.08 -14.66 -1.72
N ILE A 14 -15.95 -13.36 -1.41
CA ILE A 14 -15.80 -12.31 -2.43
C ILE A 14 -14.46 -12.45 -3.16
N GLY A 15 -13.37 -12.61 -2.41
CA GLY A 15 -12.05 -12.85 -2.99
C GLY A 15 -12.04 -14.09 -3.88
N ARG A 16 -12.67 -15.18 -3.42
CA ARG A 16 -12.74 -16.42 -4.21
C ARG A 16 -13.55 -16.25 -5.49
N ALA A 17 -14.69 -15.56 -5.43
CA ALA A 17 -15.50 -15.25 -6.60
C ALA A 17 -14.71 -14.42 -7.63
N TRP A 18 -14.00 -13.37 -7.18
CA TRP A 18 -13.14 -12.55 -8.03
C TRP A 18 -12.05 -13.36 -8.74
N THR A 19 -11.40 -14.28 -8.01
CA THR A 19 -10.39 -15.17 -8.60
C THR A 19 -10.97 -16.13 -9.62
N LEU A 20 -12.16 -16.68 -9.37
CA LEU A 20 -12.85 -17.54 -10.34
C LEU A 20 -13.19 -16.75 -11.61
N MET A 21 -13.78 -15.57 -11.46
CA MET A 21 -14.07 -14.67 -12.58
C MET A 21 -12.81 -14.32 -13.37
N SER A 22 -11.69 -14.04 -12.70
CA SER A 22 -10.42 -13.75 -13.36
C SER A 22 -9.92 -14.93 -14.21
N LYS A 23 -10.14 -16.17 -13.76
CA LYS A 23 -9.74 -17.40 -14.48
C LYS A 23 -10.69 -17.79 -15.60
N THR A 24 -12.00 -17.63 -15.40
CA THR A 24 -13.01 -18.05 -16.38
C THR A 24 -13.26 -16.98 -17.43
N TRP A 25 -13.35 -15.73 -16.99
CA TRP A 25 -13.73 -14.58 -17.82
C TRP A 25 -12.55 -13.62 -18.09
N GLY A 26 -11.74 -13.33 -17.07
CA GLY A 26 -10.62 -12.38 -17.15
C GLY A 26 -9.36 -12.89 -17.87
N PHE A 27 -9.47 -14.03 -18.57
CA PHE A 27 -8.39 -14.66 -19.34
C PHE A 27 -7.08 -14.88 -18.57
N ALA A 28 -7.11 -15.06 -17.25
CA ALA A 28 -5.92 -15.40 -16.46
C ALA A 28 -5.42 -16.82 -16.80
N ARG A 29 -4.46 -16.92 -17.72
CA ARG A 29 -3.95 -18.17 -18.29
C ARG A 29 -2.44 -18.31 -18.04
N ARG A 30 -2.04 -19.46 -17.50
CA ARG A 30 -0.62 -19.81 -17.30
C ARG A 30 0.14 -19.71 -18.63
N LYS A 31 1.38 -19.21 -18.59
CA LYS A 31 2.25 -19.02 -19.77
C LYS A 31 1.67 -18.11 -20.86
N ARG A 32 0.68 -17.30 -20.48
CA ARG A 32 0.07 -16.23 -21.28
C ARG A 32 -0.01 -15.04 -20.34
N THR A 33 -1.19 -14.56 -19.99
CA THR A 33 -1.40 -13.41 -19.10
C THR A 33 -0.97 -13.60 -17.64
N PHE A 34 -0.78 -14.84 -17.19
CA PHE A 34 -0.34 -15.14 -15.83
C PHE A 34 1.17 -15.43 -15.78
N TRP A 35 1.94 -14.42 -15.39
CA TRP A 35 3.40 -14.34 -15.54
C TRP A 35 4.23 -14.60 -14.28
N THR A 36 3.69 -15.29 -13.27
CA THR A 36 4.49 -15.66 -12.10
C THR A 36 5.22 -16.99 -12.31
N SER A 37 6.56 -16.95 -12.28
CA SER A 37 7.41 -18.13 -12.45
C SER A 37 7.39 -19.04 -11.22
N GLN A 38 7.55 -18.46 -10.03
CA GLN A 38 7.56 -19.19 -8.76
C GLN A 38 6.17 -19.39 -8.15
N GLY A 39 5.16 -18.67 -8.67
CA GLY A 39 3.87 -18.55 -7.98
C GLY A 39 3.95 -17.61 -6.78
N ASN A 40 2.81 -17.44 -6.12
CA ASN A 40 2.69 -16.72 -4.86
C ASN A 40 1.46 -17.23 -4.10
N ASN A 41 1.60 -17.49 -2.80
CA ASN A 41 0.48 -17.87 -1.93
C ASN A 41 -0.64 -16.81 -1.89
N TYR A 42 -0.31 -15.54 -2.13
CA TYR A 42 -1.30 -14.47 -2.27
C TYR A 42 -2.25 -14.72 -3.43
N THR A 43 -1.76 -15.24 -4.55
CA THR A 43 -2.61 -15.57 -5.70
C THR A 43 -3.52 -16.75 -5.44
N TYR A 44 -3.18 -17.60 -4.46
CA TYR A 44 -4.06 -18.67 -4.00
C TYR A 44 -5.13 -18.16 -3.02
N ASN A 45 -4.80 -17.15 -2.22
CA ASN A 45 -5.60 -16.65 -1.10
C ASN A 45 -6.45 -15.42 -1.43
N ASN A 46 -6.48 -14.95 -2.68
CA ASN A 46 -7.32 -13.85 -3.22
C ASN A 46 -7.10 -12.44 -2.64
N LEU A 47 -6.50 -12.29 -1.45
CA LEU A 47 -6.19 -11.03 -0.78
C LEU A 47 -7.37 -10.04 -0.63
N CYS A 48 -8.59 -10.53 -0.49
CA CYS A 48 -9.74 -9.68 -0.19
C CYS A 48 -9.91 -9.59 1.33
N MET A 49 -10.21 -8.41 1.86
CA MET A 49 -10.43 -8.20 3.28
C MET A 49 -11.50 -7.14 3.49
N ALA A 50 -12.30 -7.31 4.55
CA ALA A 50 -13.20 -6.27 5.01
C ALA A 50 -12.47 -5.33 5.97
N GLU A 51 -12.77 -4.03 5.86
CA GLU A 51 -12.43 -3.09 6.92
C GLU A 51 -13.23 -3.43 8.19
N ASN A 52 -12.60 -3.37 9.35
CA ASN A 52 -13.27 -3.61 10.62
C ASN A 52 -13.83 -2.30 11.18
N GLU A 53 -14.95 -1.85 10.62
CA GLU A 53 -15.54 -0.55 10.93
C GLU A 53 -15.96 -0.44 12.41
N GLU A 54 -16.56 -1.50 12.97
CA GLU A 54 -17.02 -1.55 14.37
C GLU A 54 -15.90 -1.33 15.41
N ARG A 55 -14.68 -1.75 15.07
CA ARG A 55 -13.51 -1.64 15.98
C ARG A 55 -12.47 -0.64 15.50
N SER A 56 -12.72 0.05 14.38
CA SER A 56 -11.84 1.08 13.87
C SER A 56 -11.92 2.32 14.75
N VAL A 57 -10.77 2.94 15.01
CA VAL A 57 -10.73 4.23 15.71
C VAL A 57 -10.84 5.43 14.78
N TRP A 58 -10.74 5.18 13.48
CA TRP A 58 -10.84 6.19 12.43
C TRP A 58 -12.07 5.92 11.58
N GLU A 59 -12.55 6.98 10.93
CA GLU A 59 -13.61 6.92 9.95
C GLU A 59 -13.34 5.85 8.86
N PRO A 60 -14.34 5.04 8.47
CA PRO A 60 -14.22 4.04 7.42
C PRO A 60 -13.69 4.61 6.10
N PHE A 61 -12.93 3.82 5.34
CA PHE A 61 -12.30 4.31 4.11
C PHE A 61 -13.33 4.71 3.05
N HIS A 62 -14.46 4.01 2.96
CA HIS A 62 -15.48 4.31 1.95
C HIS A 62 -16.14 5.68 2.18
N THR A 63 -16.40 6.07 3.43
CA THR A 63 -17.00 7.37 3.75
C THR A 63 -16.02 8.52 3.45
N GLN A 64 -14.71 8.30 3.65
CA GLN A 64 -13.67 9.24 3.22
C GLN A 64 -13.65 9.48 1.70
N LYS A 65 -14.24 8.57 0.92
CA LYS A 65 -14.39 8.69 -0.54
C LYS A 65 -15.78 9.19 -0.96
N GLY A 66 -16.60 9.65 -0.01
CA GLY A 66 -17.90 10.28 -0.26
C GLY A 66 -19.09 9.32 -0.31
N HIS A 67 -18.88 8.04 0.03
CA HIS A 67 -19.94 7.06 0.16
C HIS A 67 -20.68 7.20 1.51
N LYS A 68 -21.92 6.75 1.57
CA LYS A 68 -22.68 6.74 2.83
C LYS A 68 -22.25 5.55 3.70
N PRO A 69 -22.34 5.65 5.05
CA PRO A 69 -21.96 4.58 5.97
C PRO A 69 -22.61 3.22 5.69
N GLU A 70 -23.82 3.21 5.14
CA GLU A 70 -24.60 2.02 4.83
C GLU A 70 -24.31 1.43 3.43
N GLU A 71 -23.49 2.08 2.61
CA GLU A 71 -23.19 1.62 1.26
C GLU A 71 -22.16 0.48 1.25
N SER A 72 -22.45 -0.59 0.51
CA SER A 72 -21.50 -1.67 0.28
C SER A 72 -20.51 -1.28 -0.83
N VAL A 73 -19.28 -0.94 -0.45
CA VAL A 73 -18.25 -0.46 -1.38
C VAL A 73 -17.07 -1.43 -1.45
N VAL A 74 -16.59 -1.73 -2.66
CA VAL A 74 -15.35 -2.46 -2.90
C VAL A 74 -14.27 -1.49 -3.37
N SER A 75 -13.19 -1.39 -2.59
CA SER A 75 -12.02 -0.58 -2.94
C SER A 75 -10.91 -1.46 -3.51
N LEU A 76 -10.26 -0.98 -4.57
CA LEU A 76 -9.14 -1.69 -5.21
C LEU A 76 -7.82 -1.00 -4.88
N PHE A 77 -6.94 -1.74 -4.22
CA PHE A 77 -5.57 -1.33 -3.94
C PHE A 77 -4.61 -2.07 -4.87
N ARG A 78 -3.57 -1.38 -5.34
CA ARG A 78 -2.55 -1.95 -6.22
C ARG A 78 -1.18 -1.71 -5.60
N GLY A 79 -0.33 -2.73 -5.67
CA GLY A 79 1.03 -2.66 -5.18
C GLY A 79 1.86 -3.81 -5.77
N TRP A 80 3.17 -3.58 -5.84
CA TRP A 80 4.12 -4.59 -6.32
C TRP A 80 4.71 -5.45 -5.19
N ASN A 81 4.64 -4.95 -3.97
CA ASN A 81 5.28 -5.55 -2.81
C ASN A 81 4.26 -5.65 -1.66
N LEU A 82 4.30 -6.76 -0.95
CA LEU A 82 3.63 -6.92 0.33
C LEU A 82 4.72 -7.25 1.36
N ILE A 83 4.85 -6.38 2.36
CA ILE A 83 5.83 -6.52 3.44
C ILE A 83 5.05 -6.70 4.73
N ASN A 84 5.29 -7.81 5.42
CA ASN A 84 4.79 -7.98 6.78
C ASN A 84 5.74 -7.27 7.74
N SER A 85 5.17 -6.47 8.64
CA SER A 85 5.95 -5.89 9.71
C SER A 85 6.27 -6.94 10.77
N THR A 86 7.53 -7.03 11.17
CA THR A 86 7.96 -7.83 12.33
C THR A 86 7.57 -7.16 13.65
N GLY A 87 7.00 -5.95 13.58
CA GLY A 87 6.77 -5.09 14.73
C GLY A 87 8.07 -4.50 15.27
N ALA A 88 7.93 -3.67 16.30
CA ALA A 88 9.06 -3.02 16.96
C ALA A 88 9.25 -3.50 18.41
N ALA A 89 8.98 -4.80 18.65
CA ALA A 89 8.80 -5.39 19.98
C ALA A 89 9.96 -5.22 20.98
N ALA A 90 11.16 -4.84 20.51
CA ALA A 90 12.35 -4.73 21.35
C ALA A 90 12.63 -3.31 21.84
N ARG A 91 12.77 -2.32 20.93
CA ARG A 91 13.37 -0.99 21.27
C ARG A 91 13.01 0.18 20.34
N ARG A 92 12.27 -0.04 19.25
CA ARG A 92 12.01 1.01 18.24
C ARG A 92 10.55 1.47 18.32
N SER A 93 10.28 2.70 17.92
CA SER A 93 8.90 3.14 17.74
C SER A 93 8.27 2.46 16.52
N TRP A 94 6.94 2.45 16.44
CA TRP A 94 6.23 2.01 15.24
C TRP A 94 6.67 2.83 14.01
N GLY A 95 6.85 4.14 14.17
CA GLY A 95 7.25 5.04 13.09
C GLY A 95 8.64 4.71 12.53
N GLU A 96 9.62 4.42 13.39
CA GLU A 96 10.96 4.01 12.95
C GLU A 96 10.92 2.71 12.13
N GLU A 97 10.12 1.74 12.56
CA GLU A 97 9.97 0.47 11.85
C GLU A 97 9.33 0.67 10.46
N VAL A 98 8.26 1.44 10.38
CA VAL A 98 7.58 1.76 9.12
C VAL A 98 8.51 2.53 8.18
N LYS A 99 9.28 3.48 8.71
CA LYS A 99 10.26 4.24 7.92
C LYS A 99 11.29 3.30 7.28
N LEU A 100 11.87 2.38 8.05
CA LEU A 100 12.86 1.44 7.52
C LEU A 100 12.28 0.52 6.44
N GLN A 101 11.06 0.01 6.65
CA GLN A 101 10.39 -0.85 5.67
C GLN A 101 10.05 -0.10 4.38
N MET A 102 9.47 1.09 4.48
CA MET A 102 9.03 1.87 3.32
C MET A 102 10.19 2.58 2.59
N GLN A 103 11.36 2.69 3.21
CA GLN A 103 12.60 3.15 2.54
C GLN A 103 13.32 2.05 1.76
N ALA A 104 12.93 0.79 1.95
CA ALA A 104 13.60 -0.34 1.29
C ALA A 104 13.30 -0.39 -0.21
N LEU A 105 12.06 -0.09 -0.60
CA LEU A 105 11.61 -0.17 -1.99
C LEU A 105 10.91 1.12 -2.41
N PRO A 106 11.19 1.66 -3.61
CA PRO A 106 10.55 2.88 -4.06
C PRO A 106 9.05 2.65 -4.34
N PRO A 107 8.17 3.58 -3.92
CA PRO A 107 6.75 3.48 -4.21
C PRO A 107 6.45 3.88 -5.65
N LEU A 108 5.86 2.94 -6.40
CA LEU A 108 5.30 3.26 -7.70
C LEU A 108 4.12 4.22 -7.53
N TYR A 109 4.12 5.32 -8.30
CA TYR A 109 3.07 6.35 -8.28
C TYR A 109 2.71 6.90 -6.89
N SER A 110 3.67 7.01 -5.96
CA SER A 110 3.41 7.49 -4.59
C SER A 110 2.38 6.65 -3.82
N SER A 111 2.16 5.39 -4.21
CA SER A 111 1.13 4.54 -3.62
C SER A 111 1.68 3.70 -2.46
N ALA A 112 0.89 3.59 -1.40
CA ALA A 112 1.05 2.61 -0.33
C ALA A 112 -0.32 2.25 0.26
N THR A 113 -0.43 1.02 0.77
CA THR A 113 -1.61 0.56 1.51
C THR A 113 -1.13 -0.07 2.80
N LEU A 114 -1.54 0.50 3.93
CA LEU A 114 -1.26 -0.04 5.25
C LEU A 114 -2.43 -0.89 5.73
N ILE A 115 -2.15 -2.14 6.05
CA ILE A 115 -3.12 -3.06 6.67
C ILE A 115 -2.79 -3.11 8.16
N LEU A 116 -3.58 -2.41 8.96
CA LEU A 116 -3.35 -2.27 10.39
C LEU A 116 -4.39 -3.08 11.17
N ASP A 117 -3.95 -3.78 12.22
CA ASP A 117 -4.88 -4.39 13.15
C ASP A 117 -5.46 -3.31 14.10
N PRO A 118 -6.63 -3.56 14.73
CA PRO A 118 -7.29 -2.56 15.58
C PRO A 118 -6.47 -2.11 16.79
N LEU A 119 -5.53 -2.93 17.30
CA LEU A 119 -4.67 -2.52 18.42
C LEU A 119 -3.62 -1.52 17.97
N THR A 120 -2.97 -1.77 16.83
CA THR A 120 -2.03 -0.82 16.24
C THR A 120 -2.72 0.50 15.91
N ALA A 121 -3.91 0.46 15.30
CA ALA A 121 -4.67 1.69 15.00
C ALA A 121 -5.02 2.50 16.27
N ARG A 122 -5.46 1.84 17.36
CA ARG A 122 -5.70 2.48 18.66
C ARG A 122 -4.44 3.16 19.20
N HIS A 123 -3.33 2.44 19.22
CA HIS A 123 -2.05 2.97 19.71
C HIS A 123 -1.62 4.22 18.92
N LEU A 124 -1.75 4.20 17.60
CA LEU A 124 -1.42 5.35 16.75
C LEU A 124 -2.28 6.58 17.07
N LYS A 125 -3.57 6.39 17.36
CA LYS A 125 -4.46 7.50 17.71
C LYS A 125 -4.23 8.02 19.12
N GLU A 126 -4.18 7.11 20.09
CA GLU A 126 -4.21 7.43 21.53
C GLU A 126 -2.84 7.86 22.06
N ASN A 127 -1.75 7.28 21.55
CA ASN A 127 -0.41 7.48 22.10
C ASN A 127 0.51 8.29 21.16
N GLU A 128 0.33 8.16 19.85
CA GLU A 128 1.17 8.84 18.84
C GLU A 128 0.47 10.07 18.22
N GLY A 129 -0.80 10.31 18.56
CA GLY A 129 -1.53 11.53 18.19
C GLY A 129 -2.09 11.58 16.77
N PHE A 130 -2.09 10.48 16.01
CA PHE A 130 -2.68 10.41 14.67
C PHE A 130 -4.21 10.37 14.74
N ARG A 131 -4.85 11.55 14.66
CA ARG A 131 -6.31 11.70 14.83
C ARG A 131 -7.09 11.10 13.67
N THR A 132 -6.52 11.09 12.47
CA THR A 132 -7.13 10.58 11.24
C THR A 132 -6.15 9.72 10.45
N LYS A 133 -6.66 8.90 9.52
CA LYS A 133 -5.83 8.18 8.54
C LYS A 133 -4.96 9.13 7.69
N LEU A 134 -5.46 10.33 7.40
CA LEU A 134 -4.75 11.34 6.62
C LEU A 134 -3.53 11.89 7.37
N ASP A 135 -3.61 12.03 8.70
CA ASP A 135 -2.45 12.45 9.50
C ASP A 135 -1.29 11.46 9.35
N LEU A 136 -1.61 10.17 9.26
CA LEU A 136 -0.60 9.14 9.03
C LEU A 136 -0.03 9.20 7.61
N SER A 137 -0.87 9.39 6.58
CA SER A 137 -0.41 9.57 5.19
C SER A 137 0.48 10.80 5.02
N ARG A 138 0.16 11.90 5.71
CA ARG A 138 0.98 13.13 5.75
C ARG A 138 2.31 12.86 6.43
N TRP A 139 2.31 12.25 7.60
CA TRP A 139 3.54 11.90 8.31
C TRP A 139 4.45 10.99 7.48
N ILE A 140 3.91 10.00 6.77
CA ILE A 140 4.64 9.16 5.82
C ILE A 140 5.28 10.02 4.72
N SER A 141 4.47 10.91 4.12
CA SER A 141 4.93 11.78 3.03
C SER A 141 6.02 12.76 3.49
N GLU A 142 5.95 13.21 4.74
CA GLU A 142 6.90 14.15 5.34
C GLU A 142 8.15 13.51 5.93
N THR A 143 8.09 12.24 6.34
CA THR A 143 9.18 11.60 7.08
C THR A 143 10.00 10.63 6.22
N ILE A 144 9.36 9.99 5.24
CA ILE A 144 10.00 8.95 4.46
C ILE A 144 10.74 9.59 3.29
N ARG A 145 12.06 9.36 3.28
CA ARG A 145 12.99 9.91 2.29
C ARG A 145 13.90 8.82 1.75
N MET A 146 14.31 8.94 0.50
CA MET A 146 15.36 8.06 -0.05
C MET A 146 16.24 8.83 -1.04
N PRO A 147 17.49 8.39 -1.25
CA PRO A 147 18.33 8.97 -2.29
C PRO A 147 17.67 8.87 -3.67
N ALA A 148 17.78 9.91 -4.49
CA ALA A 148 17.23 9.93 -5.84
C ALA A 148 17.74 8.75 -6.68
N SER A 149 19.00 8.35 -6.51
CA SER A 149 19.58 7.17 -7.16
C SER A 149 18.85 5.87 -6.79
N ARG A 150 18.45 5.69 -5.52
CA ARG A 150 17.67 4.50 -5.10
C ARG A 150 16.32 4.43 -5.79
N PHE A 151 15.68 5.58 -5.99
CA PHE A 151 14.39 5.66 -6.66
C PHE A 151 14.55 5.41 -8.17
N TRP A 152 15.45 6.14 -8.85
CA TRP A 152 15.60 6.09 -10.29
C TRP A 152 16.31 4.85 -10.83
N ASN A 153 17.18 4.21 -10.05
CA ASN A 153 17.89 2.99 -10.46
C ASN A 153 17.05 1.72 -10.27
N ASN A 154 15.78 1.84 -9.87
CA ASN A 154 14.87 0.71 -9.82
C ASN A 154 14.19 0.53 -11.19
N ASP A 155 14.31 -0.66 -11.78
CA ASP A 155 13.83 -0.94 -13.14
C ASP A 155 12.33 -0.64 -13.33
N ILE A 156 11.48 -0.90 -12.33
CA ILE A 156 10.04 -0.64 -12.42
C ILE A 156 9.77 0.88 -12.42
N ILE A 157 10.50 1.63 -11.60
CA ILE A 157 10.39 3.09 -11.57
C ILE A 157 10.93 3.70 -12.87
N ASP A 158 12.06 3.22 -13.37
CA ASP A 158 12.60 3.70 -14.64
C ASP A 158 11.60 3.44 -15.78
N MET A 159 11.06 2.22 -15.87
CA MET A 159 10.08 1.85 -16.89
C MET A 159 8.78 2.67 -16.83
N LEU A 160 8.23 2.90 -15.62
CA LEU A 160 6.86 3.41 -15.47
C LEU A 160 6.78 4.89 -15.05
N VAL A 161 7.82 5.43 -14.40
CA VAL A 161 7.81 6.80 -13.85
C VAL A 161 8.77 7.71 -14.60
N ALA A 162 9.90 7.22 -15.12
CA ALA A 162 10.83 8.07 -15.87
C ALA A 162 10.18 8.72 -17.12
N PRO A 163 9.29 8.06 -17.88
CA PRO A 163 8.56 8.72 -18.96
C PRO A 163 7.71 9.91 -18.49
N LEU A 164 7.12 9.83 -17.29
CA LEU A 164 6.37 10.94 -16.70
C LEU A 164 7.30 12.11 -16.33
N ALA A 165 8.49 11.81 -15.79
CA ALA A 165 9.50 12.82 -15.48
C ALA A 165 9.98 13.54 -16.73
N LEU A 166 10.28 12.80 -17.80
CA LEU A 166 10.67 13.34 -19.10
C LEU A 166 9.54 14.15 -19.75
N GLY A 167 8.29 13.75 -19.52
CA GLY A 167 7.09 14.50 -19.91
C GLY A 167 6.80 15.73 -19.05
N GLY A 168 7.64 16.07 -18.07
CA GLY A 168 7.50 17.28 -17.25
C GLY A 168 6.55 17.16 -16.06
N VAL A 169 6.07 15.96 -15.73
CA VAL A 169 5.16 15.75 -14.59
C VAL A 169 5.89 16.00 -13.27
N GLN A 170 5.37 16.90 -12.45
CA GLN A 170 5.91 17.20 -11.13
C GLN A 170 5.36 16.22 -10.06
N PRO A 171 6.15 15.89 -9.01
CA PRO A 171 7.51 16.35 -8.73
C PRO A 171 8.62 15.55 -9.45
N TYR A 172 8.26 14.56 -10.26
CA TYR A 172 9.21 13.64 -10.89
C TYR A 172 10.24 14.34 -11.79
N ALA A 173 9.79 15.34 -12.57
CA ALA A 173 10.67 16.13 -13.43
C ALA A 173 11.75 16.87 -12.62
N ALA A 174 11.38 17.49 -11.49
CA ALA A 174 12.35 18.13 -10.59
C ALA A 174 13.31 17.09 -9.98
N TRP A 175 12.80 15.95 -9.50
CA TRP A 175 13.63 14.91 -8.88
C TRP A 175 14.61 14.25 -9.85
N LYS A 176 14.31 14.19 -11.15
CA LYS A 176 15.22 13.61 -12.15
C LYS A 176 16.46 14.50 -12.39
N GLN A 177 16.39 15.78 -12.06
CA GLN A 177 17.49 16.74 -12.19
C GLN A 177 18.42 16.78 -10.96
N LEU A 178 17.98 16.18 -9.85
CA LEU A 178 18.76 16.16 -8.61
C LEU A 178 19.96 15.20 -8.70
N PRO A 179 21.04 15.45 -7.94
CA PRO A 179 22.14 14.49 -7.84
C PRO A 179 21.67 13.21 -7.14
N GLY A 180 22.35 12.09 -7.42
CA GLY A 180 21.91 10.76 -7.01
C GLY A 180 21.82 10.54 -5.49
N ASP A 181 22.57 11.31 -4.70
CA ASP A 181 22.58 11.30 -3.24
C ASP A 181 21.53 12.24 -2.62
N ALA A 182 20.93 13.14 -3.40
CA ALA A 182 19.88 14.02 -2.91
C ALA A 182 18.68 13.21 -2.38
N LEU A 183 18.20 13.58 -1.19
CA LEU A 183 17.05 12.96 -0.58
C LEU A 183 15.76 13.48 -1.18
N ILE A 184 14.94 12.57 -1.70
CA ILE A 184 13.60 12.86 -2.21
C ILE A 184 12.53 12.21 -1.33
N ALA A 185 11.30 12.73 -1.43
CA ALA A 185 10.12 12.26 -0.70
C ALA A 185 9.17 11.53 -1.66
N PRO A 186 9.38 10.24 -1.96
CA PRO A 186 8.67 9.59 -3.07
C PRO A 186 7.18 9.38 -2.78
N TYR A 187 6.79 9.31 -1.50
CA TYR A 187 5.42 9.46 -1.03
C TYR A 187 5.08 10.95 -0.96
N HIS A 188 4.40 11.48 -1.98
CA HIS A 188 4.15 12.92 -2.14
C HIS A 188 2.65 13.25 -2.34
N ARG A 189 1.77 12.27 -2.22
CA ARG A 189 0.31 12.40 -2.34
C ARG A 189 -0.36 11.80 -1.09
N PRO A 190 -0.47 12.57 0.01
CA PRO A 190 -1.05 12.07 1.24
C PRO A 190 -2.59 11.90 1.20
N GLU A 191 -3.29 12.53 0.26
CA GLU A 191 -4.76 12.50 0.07
C GLU A 191 -5.32 11.22 -0.60
#